data_AF-A0A7T8QW32-F1
#
_entry.id   AF-A0A7T8QW32-F1
#
_cell.length_a   1.000
_cell.length_b   1.000
_cell.length_c   1.000
_cell.angle_alpha   90.00
_cell.angle_beta   90.00
_cell.angle_gamma   90.00
#
_symmetry.space_group_name_H-M   'P 1'
#
loop_
_entity.id
_entity.type
_entity.pdbx_description
1 polymer ?
#
loop_
_entity_poly.entity_id
_entity_poly.type
_entity_poly.pdbx_seq_one_letter_code
_entity_poly.pdbx_strand_id
1 'polypeptide(L)' 'LLTEDLGLRNLLSVLVPRQLSEDNKTKRVKCCQDLLKLFQDHGEDFLGSHLLVQDESWF' A
#
# COMPACT_ATOMS: atom_id res chain seq x y z
N LEU A 1 15.95 -0.58 -19.17
CA LEU A 1 15.81 -0.19 -17.75
C LEU A 1 16.28 -1.36 -16.89
N LEU A 2 17.25 -1.12 -16.01
CA LEU A 2 17.99 -2.06 -15.13
C LEU A 2 17.12 -2.80 -14.07
N THR A 3 15.81 -2.89 -14.28
CA THR A 3 14.86 -3.33 -13.25
C THR A 3 14.74 -4.85 -13.15
N GLU A 4 15.06 -5.60 -14.21
CA GLU A 4 14.92 -7.05 -14.22
C GLU A 4 15.93 -7.77 -13.32
N ASP A 5 17.18 -7.28 -13.31
CA ASP A 5 18.27 -7.85 -12.51
C ASP A 5 18.15 -7.54 -11.01
N LEU A 6 17.38 -6.52 -10.64
CA LEU A 6 17.18 -6.11 -9.24
C LEU A 6 16.02 -6.82 -8.55
N GLY A 7 15.30 -7.72 -9.25
CA GLY A 7 14.14 -8.40 -8.69
C GLY A 7 12.96 -7.46 -8.38
N LEU A 8 12.92 -6.29 -9.04
CA LEU A 8 11.89 -5.28 -8.87
C LEU A 8 10.94 -5.25 -10.08
N ARG A 9 9.76 -4.68 -9.87
CA ARG A 9 8.79 -4.36 -10.94
C ARG A 9 8.23 -2.97 -10.70
N ASN A 10 7.90 -2.27 -11.77
CA ASN A 10 7.15 -1.02 -11.67
C ASN A 10 5.66 -1.35 -11.47
N LEU A 11 5.04 -0.73 -10.46
CA LEU A 11 3.61 -0.80 -10.21
C LEU A 11 3.13 0.58 -9.75
N LEU A 12 2.18 1.17 -10.49
CA LEU A 12 1.65 2.52 -10.21
C LEU A 12 2.75 3.59 -10.07
N SER A 13 3.73 3.61 -10.99
CA SER A 13 4.87 4.55 -10.98
C SER A 13 5.84 4.39 -9.81
N VAL A 14 5.70 3.32 -9.00
CA VAL A 14 6.60 2.97 -7.89
C VAL A 14 7.32 1.66 -8.19
N LEU A 15 8.61 1.57 -7.86
CA LEU A 15 9.34 0.30 -7.91
C LEU A 15 9.07 -0.53 -6.66
N VAL A 16 8.54 -1.75 -6.86
CA VAL A 16 8.22 -2.69 -5.78
C VAL A 16 8.90 -4.04 -6.01
N PRO A 17 9.15 -4.85 -4.96
CA PRO A 17 9.65 -6.21 -5.14
C PRO A 17 8.74 -7.05 -6.04
N ARG A 18 9.32 -7.85 -6.94
CA ARG A 18 8.58 -8.83 -7.76
C ARG A 18 7.87 -9.85 -6.88
N GLN A 19 8.54 -10.28 -5.80
CA GLN A 19 8.00 -11.17 -4.78
C GLN A 19 8.11 -10.49 -3.42
N LEU A 20 6.99 -10.40 -2.70
CA LEU A 20 6.98 -9.92 -1.32
C LEU A 20 7.54 -11.01 -0.40
N SER A 21 8.35 -10.61 0.57
CA SER A 21 8.72 -11.48 1.70
C SER A 21 7.48 -11.82 2.55
N GLU A 22 7.55 -12.89 3.33
CA GLU A 22 6.45 -13.24 4.26
C GLU A 22 6.19 -12.15 5.30
N ASP A 23 7.23 -11.43 5.74
CA ASP A 23 7.09 -10.27 6.63
C ASP A 23 6.32 -9.13 5.94
N ASN A 24 6.65 -8.80 4.69
CA ASN A 24 5.91 -7.80 3.92
C ASN A 24 4.44 -8.19 3.72
N LYS A 25 4.16 -9.48 3.45
CA LYS A 25 2.79 -9.98 3.34
C LYS A 25 2.04 -9.84 4.66
N THR A 26 2.65 -10.28 5.75
CA THR A 26 2.07 -10.24 7.10
C THR A 26 1.74 -8.81 7.51
N LYS A 27 2.68 -7.87 7.32
CA LYS A 27 2.46 -6.45 7.63
C LYS A 27 1.32 -5.84 6.82
N ARG A 28 1.23 -6.16 5.52
CA ARG A 28 0.14 -5.68 4.65
C ARG A 28 -1.21 -6.23 5.11
N VAL A 29 -1.31 -7.53 5.39
CA VAL A 29 -2.54 -8.15 5.87
C VAL A 29 -2.98 -7.52 7.19
N LYS A 30 -2.07 -7.40 8.17
CA LYS A 30 -2.37 -6.79 9.46
C LYS A 30 -2.85 -5.35 9.31
N CYS A 31 -2.15 -4.54 8.51
CA CYS A 31 -2.55 -3.15 8.26
C CYS A 31 -3.95 -3.06 7.65
N CYS A 32 -4.27 -3.91 6.66
CA CYS A 32 -5.60 -3.96 6.07
C CYS A 32 -6.68 -4.39 7.06
N GLN A 33 -6.38 -5.34 7.97
CA GLN A 33 -7.31 -5.77 9.01
C GLN A 33 -7.58 -4.65 10.02
N ASP A 34 -6.54 -3.94 10.45
CA ASP A 34 -6.67 -2.81 11.37
C ASP A 34 -7.50 -1.67 10.74
N LEU A 35 -7.25 -1.33 9.47
CA LEU A 35 -8.02 -0.32 8.73
C LEU A 35 -9.47 -0.76 8.49
N LEU A 36 -9.70 -2.04 8.19
CA LEU A 36 -11.05 -2.57 8.02
C LEU A 36 -11.85 -2.48 9.32
N LYS A 37 -11.21 -2.76 10.45
CA LYS A 37 -11.85 -2.59 11.77
C LYS A 37 -12.22 -1.13 12.03
N LEU A 38 -11.31 -0.19 11.76
CA LEU A 38 -11.60 1.24 11.88
C LEU A 38 -12.79 1.65 10.98
N PHE A 39 -12.83 1.15 9.75
CA PHE A 39 -13.96 1.39 8.86
C PHE A 39 -15.27 0.77 9.38
N GLN A 40 -15.23 -0.42 9.99
CA GLN A 40 -16.40 -1.04 10.60
C GLN A 40 -16.92 -0.25 11.81
N ASP A 41 -16.02 0.34 12.60
CA ASP A 41 -16.35 1.10 13.79
C ASP A 41 -16.89 2.52 13.46
N HIS A 42 -16.41 3.12 12.37
CA HIS A 42 -16.69 4.53 12.02
C HIS A 42 -17.44 4.74 10.70
N GLY A 43 -17.61 3.71 9.87
CA GLY A 43 -18.31 3.78 8.59
C GLY A 43 -17.66 4.73 7.58
N GLU A 44 -18.48 5.32 6.72
CA GLU A 44 -18.03 6.23 5.66
C GLU A 44 -17.43 7.55 6.19
N ASP A 45 -17.76 7.95 7.41
CA ASP A 45 -17.18 9.14 8.05
C ASP A 45 -15.65 9.03 8.14
N PHE A 46 -15.12 7.84 8.43
CA PHE A 46 -13.67 7.59 8.42
C PHE A 46 -13.01 7.95 7.07
N LEU A 47 -13.68 7.64 5.96
CA LEU A 47 -13.15 7.88 4.62
C LEU A 47 -13.32 9.33 4.19
N GLY A 48 -14.46 9.96 4.52
CA GLY A 48 -14.85 11.26 3.99
C GLY A 48 -14.31 12.46 4.76
N SER A 49 -14.13 12.36 6.08
CA SER A 49 -13.80 13.53 6.92
C SER A 49 -12.43 13.46 7.59
N HIS A 50 -11.75 12.30 7.54
CA HIS A 50 -10.52 12.07 8.29
C HIS A 50 -9.32 11.62 7.45
N LEU A 51 -9.51 11.32 6.16
CA LEU A 51 -8.45 10.81 5.30
C LEU A 51 -8.01 11.86 4.26
N LEU A 52 -6.76 12.32 4.38
CA LEU A 52 -6.08 13.08 3.34
C LEU A 52 -4.90 12.24 2.85
N VAL A 53 -4.81 11.99 1.55
CA VAL A 53 -3.74 11.19 0.93
C VAL A 53 -3.02 12.03 -0.11
N GLN A 54 -1.69 11.97 -0.08
CA GLN A 54 -0.81 12.58 -1.06
C GLN A 54 0.24 11.54 -1.49
N ASP A 55 0.66 11.62 -2.75
CA ASP A 55 1.75 10.83 -3.30
C ASP A 55 2.60 11.70 -4.26
N GLU A 56 3.84 11.30 -4.50
CA GLU A 56 4.77 11.98 -5.39
C GLU A 56 5.09 11.11 -6.61
N SER A 57 5.17 11.72 -7.78
CA SER A 57 5.58 11.04 -9.01
C SER A 57 6.50 11.91 -9.85
N TRP A 58 7.41 11.26 -10.58
CA TRP A 58 8.30 11.93 -11.53
C TRP A 58 7.52 12.27 -12.81
N PHE A 59 7.60 13.52 -13.26
CA PHE A 59 7.00 14.04 -14.50
C PHE A 59 8.05 14.27 -15.59
#